data_AF-A0A1X7TT58-F1
#
_entry.id   AF-A0A1X7TT58-F1
#
_cell.length_a   1.000
_cell.length_b   1.000
_cell.length_c   1.000
_cell.angle_alpha   90.00
_cell.angle_beta   90.00
_cell.angle_gamma   90.00
#
_symmetry.space_group_name_H-M   'P 1'
#
loop_
_entity.id
_entity.type
_entity.pdbx_description
1 polymer ?
#
loop_
_entity_poly.entity_id
_entity_poly.type
_entity_poly.pdbx_seq_one_letter_code
_entity_poly.pdbx_strand_id
1 'polypeptide(L)'
;MLLLKKHGVIIKSYRPKLGSPTTQLTVPKGSTDVPGDGNCLFNSLSHAITGSYTQQNFMTSAFVRHMPTIEHRLRSWLTPYNLVKKYIAREGRDNNYTWAGDIEMLTKADLLNVRISSYELGNE
;
A
#
# COMPACT_ATOMS: atom_id res chain seq x y z
N MET A 1 5.64 9.08 7.99
CA MET A 1 4.17 9.24 8.02
C MET A 1 3.75 9.78 6.66
N LEU A 2 3.14 8.95 5.82
CA LEU A 2 2.76 9.29 4.46
C LEU A 2 1.23 9.35 4.41
N LEU A 3 0.66 10.52 4.15
CA LEU A 3 -0.79 10.70 4.08
C LEU A 3 -1.25 10.57 2.64
N LEU A 4 -2.26 9.73 2.40
CA LEU A 4 -2.99 9.64 1.14
C LEU A 4 -4.38 10.22 1.35
N LYS A 5 -4.65 11.40 0.77
CA LYS A 5 -6.01 11.93 0.68
C LYS A 5 -6.67 11.35 -0.58
N LYS A 6 -7.79 10.65 -0.43
CA LYS A 6 -8.60 10.18 -1.56
C LYS A 6 -9.97 10.85 -1.48
N HIS A 7 -10.33 11.59 -2.53
CA HIS A 7 -11.72 11.97 -2.75
C HIS A 7 -12.53 10.73 -3.12
N GLY A 8 -13.55 10.41 -2.33
CA GLY A 8 -14.70 9.62 -2.77
C GLY A 8 -14.59 8.08 -2.77
N VAL A 9 -13.87 7.45 -1.84
CA VAL A 9 -13.97 5.98 -1.66
C VAL A 9 -14.40 5.65 -0.24
N ILE A 10 -15.56 5.01 -0.12
CA ILE A 10 -16.03 4.39 1.13
C ILE A 10 -15.11 3.18 1.40
N ILE A 11 -14.14 3.35 2.28
CA ILE A 11 -13.49 2.21 2.94
C ILE A 11 -14.37 1.88 4.14
N LYS A 12 -15.12 0.77 4.07
CA LYS A 12 -15.84 0.24 5.24
C LYS A 12 -14.79 -0.01 6.32
N SER A 13 -14.88 0.75 7.41
CA SER A 13 -13.99 0.69 8.58
C SER A 13 -13.61 -0.75 8.90
N TYR A 14 -12.36 -1.14 8.62
CA TYR A 14 -11.85 -2.42 9.08
C TYR A 14 -11.24 -2.20 10.45
N ARG A 15 -11.95 -2.66 11.50
CA ARG A 15 -11.40 -2.75 12.85
C ARG A 15 -10.09 -3.56 12.79
N PRO A 16 -9.05 -3.17 13.53
CA PRO A 16 -7.79 -3.89 13.52
C PRO A 16 -8.01 -5.32 14.02
N LYS A 17 -7.91 -6.32 13.13
CA LYS A 17 -7.70 -7.70 13.56
C LYS A 17 -6.26 -7.81 14.07
N LEU A 18 -6.14 -8.45 15.23
CA LEU A 18 -4.94 -8.81 15.98
C LEU A 18 -3.61 -8.63 15.20
N GLY A 19 -2.85 -7.58 15.54
CA GLY A 19 -1.53 -7.29 14.94
C GLY A 19 -1.34 -5.88 14.39
N SER A 20 -2.37 -5.04 14.33
CA SER A 20 -2.18 -3.63 13.98
C SER A 20 -1.40 -2.89 15.07
N PRO A 21 -0.52 -1.94 14.72
CA PRO A 21 0.21 -1.19 15.73
C PRO A 21 -0.76 -0.44 16.66
N THR A 22 -0.62 -0.65 17.96
CA THR A 22 -1.32 0.10 19.03
C THR A 22 -0.92 1.58 19.10
N THR A 23 -0.01 2.02 18.21
CA THR A 23 0.41 3.41 18.11
C THR A 23 -0.74 4.25 17.56
N GLN A 24 -1.31 5.11 18.41
CA GLN A 24 -2.22 6.14 17.98
C GLN A 24 -1.52 7.05 16.97
N LEU A 25 -2.09 7.18 15.77
CA LEU A 25 -1.60 8.12 14.77
C LEU A 25 -2.17 9.50 15.09
N THR A 26 -1.30 10.52 15.11
CA THR A 26 -1.72 11.93 15.21
C THR A 26 -1.97 12.50 13.82
N VAL A 27 -2.72 13.60 13.75
CA VAL A 27 -2.92 14.37 12.51
C VAL A 27 -1.56 14.66 11.84
N PRO A 28 -1.41 14.39 10.53
CA PRO A 28 -0.18 14.70 9.83
C PRO A 28 0.13 16.20 9.80
N LYS A 29 1.42 16.54 9.89
CA LYS A 29 1.91 17.94 9.80
C LYS A 29 1.74 18.57 8.41
N GLY A 30 1.39 17.77 7.41
CA GLY A 30 1.19 18.21 6.03
C GLY A 30 0.78 17.05 5.11
N SER A 31 0.35 17.41 3.91
CA SER A 31 -0.01 16.48 2.84
C SER A 31 0.48 17.00 1.50
N THR A 32 0.76 16.09 0.58
CA THR A 32 1.07 16.42 -0.81
C THR A 32 0.08 15.70 -1.71
N ASP A 33 -0.48 16.44 -2.66
CA ASP A 33 -1.39 15.87 -3.64
C ASP A 33 -0.62 15.04 -4.67
N VAL A 34 -1.13 13.84 -4.92
CA VAL A 34 -0.57 12.92 -5.92
C VAL A 34 -1.60 12.61 -7.00
N PRO A 35 -1.17 12.22 -8.21
CA PRO A 35 -2.11 11.83 -9.26
C PRO A 35 -3.07 10.70 -8.81
N GLY A 36 -4.37 10.89 -9.08
CA GLY A 36 -5.45 9.97 -8.75
C GLY A 36 -5.74 8.92 -9.84
N ASP A 37 -4.73 8.46 -10.54
CA ASP A 37 -4.78 7.60 -11.73
C ASP A 37 -4.88 6.09 -11.43
N GLY A 38 -5.21 5.73 -10.18
CA GLY A 38 -5.19 4.35 -9.70
C GLY A 38 -3.83 3.86 -9.19
N ASN A 39 -2.75 4.60 -9.45
CA ASN A 39 -1.41 4.31 -8.93
C ASN A 39 -1.07 5.10 -7.65
N CYS A 40 -2.06 5.70 -6.98
CA CYS A 40 -1.83 6.67 -5.91
C CYS A 40 -0.90 6.18 -4.78
N LEU A 41 -0.96 4.90 -4.38
CA LEU A 41 -0.01 4.35 -3.41
C LEU A 41 1.43 4.38 -3.93
N PHE A 42 1.63 3.98 -5.19
CA PHE A 42 2.93 3.96 -5.83
C PHE A 42 3.45 5.39 -6.07
N ASN A 43 2.60 6.29 -6.54
CA ASN A 43 2.94 7.71 -6.71
C ASN A 43 3.37 8.33 -5.37
N SER A 44 2.61 8.11 -4.30
CA SER A 44 2.96 8.67 -3.00
C SER A 44 4.22 8.10 -2.40
N LEU A 45 4.46 6.80 -2.54
CA LEU A 45 5.72 6.22 -2.09
C LEU A 45 6.90 6.71 -2.93
N SER A 46 6.69 6.94 -4.23
CA SER A 46 7.72 7.44 -5.15
C SER A 46 8.12 8.83 -4.67
N HIS A 47 7.14 9.69 -4.48
CA HIS A 47 7.35 11.05 -4.01
C HIS A 47 7.92 11.10 -2.59
N ALA A 48 7.51 10.21 -1.69
CA ALA A 48 8.06 10.14 -0.34
C ALA A 48 9.57 9.80 -0.32
N ILE A 49 10.02 8.98 -1.27
CA ILE A 49 11.40 8.49 -1.32
C ILE A 49 12.27 9.40 -2.18
N THR A 50 11.76 9.89 -3.32
CA THR A 50 12.56 10.57 -4.35
C THR A 50 12.14 12.02 -4.60
N GLY A 51 11.00 12.46 -4.07
CA GLY A 51 10.39 13.75 -4.43
C GLY A 51 9.75 13.79 -5.82
N SER A 52 9.64 12.65 -6.52
CA SER A 52 9.06 12.54 -7.87
C SER A 52 8.13 11.35 -8.00
N TYR A 53 7.13 11.43 -8.89
CA TYR A 53 6.23 10.32 -9.23
C TYR A 53 6.78 9.39 -10.32
N THR A 54 7.88 9.77 -10.99
CA THR A 54 8.36 9.10 -12.21
C THR A 54 8.96 7.70 -11.96
N GLN A 55 9.23 7.33 -10.70
CA GLN A 55 9.82 6.04 -10.32
C GLN A 55 8.75 4.99 -9.98
N GLN A 56 7.46 5.29 -10.16
CA GLN A 56 6.39 4.36 -9.80
C GLN A 56 6.54 2.96 -10.44
N ASN A 57 6.88 2.88 -11.73
CA ASN A 57 6.99 1.61 -12.45
C ASN A 57 8.17 0.76 -11.95
N PHE A 58 9.29 1.42 -11.61
CA PHE A 58 10.44 0.75 -11.02
C PHE A 58 10.06 0.16 -9.65
N MET A 59 9.36 0.95 -8.82
CA MET A 59 8.91 0.47 -7.51
C MET A 59 7.84 -0.62 -7.59
N THR A 60 6.95 -0.61 -8.59
CA THR A 60 6.00 -1.69 -8.85
C THR A 60 6.75 -2.97 -9.24
N SER A 61 7.74 -2.86 -10.11
CA SER A 61 8.55 -4.01 -10.54
C SER A 61 9.34 -4.63 -9.39
N ALA A 62 9.99 -3.82 -8.55
CA ALA A 62 10.69 -4.30 -7.37
C ALA A 62 9.74 -4.99 -6.38
N PHE A 63 8.54 -4.44 -6.21
CA PHE A 63 7.48 -5.00 -5.37
C PHE A 63 7.01 -6.38 -5.86
N VAL A 64 6.65 -6.52 -7.15
CA VAL A 64 6.18 -7.80 -7.72
C VAL A 64 7.25 -8.88 -7.56
N ARG A 65 8.53 -8.51 -7.67
CA ARG A 65 9.67 -9.42 -7.46
C ARG A 65 9.88 -9.78 -5.99
N HIS A 66 9.61 -8.86 -5.06
CA HIS A 66 9.82 -9.09 -3.62
C HIS A 66 8.70 -9.91 -2.98
N MET A 67 7.45 -9.73 -3.41
CA MET A 67 6.28 -10.37 -2.78
C MET A 67 6.43 -11.88 -2.57
N PRO A 68 6.93 -12.69 -3.52
CA PRO A 68 7.13 -14.13 -3.32
C PRO A 68 8.08 -14.46 -2.16
N THR A 69 9.08 -13.62 -1.89
CA THR A 69 10.08 -13.85 -0.84
C THR A 69 9.49 -13.77 0.57
N ILE A 70 8.38 -13.05 0.73
CA ILE A 70 7.68 -12.86 2.00
C ILE A 70 6.30 -13.51 2.04
N GLU A 71 6.00 -14.42 1.11
CA GLU A 71 4.69 -15.08 1.03
C GLU A 71 4.26 -15.66 2.39
N HIS A 72 5.20 -16.25 3.14
CA HIS A 72 4.96 -16.79 4.47
C HIS A 72 4.36 -15.77 5.46
N ARG A 73 4.75 -14.50 5.37
CA ARG A 73 4.23 -13.38 6.19
C ARG A 73 2.87 -12.88 5.70
N LEU A 74 2.61 -13.03 4.41
CA LEU A 74 1.37 -12.58 3.76
C LEU A 74 0.25 -13.61 3.80
N ARG A 75 0.51 -14.86 4.22
CA ARG A 75 -0.46 -15.98 4.18
C ARG A 75 -1.85 -15.64 4.70
N SER A 76 -1.96 -14.97 5.84
CA SER A 76 -3.26 -14.59 6.43
C SER A 76 -4.02 -13.55 5.60
N TRP A 77 -3.32 -12.75 4.80
CA TRP A 77 -3.86 -11.69 3.94
C TRP A 77 -4.18 -12.20 2.53
N LEU A 78 -3.59 -13.33 2.11
CA LEU A 78 -3.76 -13.90 0.77
C LEU A 78 -5.05 -14.71 0.58
N THR A 79 -5.98 -14.72 1.54
CA THR A 79 -7.26 -15.44 1.39
C THR A 79 -8.15 -14.74 0.36
N PRO A 80 -8.75 -15.43 -0.63
CA PRO A 80 -8.82 -16.88 -0.84
C PRO A 80 -7.75 -17.47 -1.78
N TYR A 81 -6.82 -16.66 -2.26
CA TYR A 81 -5.78 -17.04 -3.22
C TYR A 81 -4.78 -18.07 -2.67
N ASN A 82 -4.45 -17.97 -1.37
CA ASN A 82 -3.51 -18.83 -0.62
C ASN A 82 -2.05 -18.85 -1.13
N LEU A 83 -1.76 -18.22 -2.27
CA LEU A 83 -0.45 -18.16 -2.93
C LEU A 83 -0.27 -16.79 -3.60
N VAL A 84 0.92 -16.21 -3.49
CA VAL A 84 1.27 -14.92 -4.11
C VAL A 84 1.10 -14.97 -5.62
N LYS A 85 1.55 -16.06 -6.26
CA LYS A 85 1.42 -16.23 -7.72
C LYS A 85 -0.04 -16.16 -8.18
N LYS A 86 -0.96 -16.76 -7.42
CA LYS A 86 -2.40 -16.73 -7.73
C LYS A 86 -3.00 -15.34 -7.50
N TYR A 87 -2.58 -14.68 -6.43
CA TYR A 87 -2.97 -13.30 -6.14
C TYR A 87 -2.54 -12.35 -7.27
N ILE A 88 -1.26 -12.35 -7.64
CA ILE A 88 -0.72 -11.50 -8.72
C ILE A 88 -1.48 -11.73 -10.03
N ALA A 89 -1.64 -12.99 -10.45
CA ALA A 89 -2.28 -13.34 -11.71
C ALA A 89 -3.76 -12.96 -11.76
N ARG A 90 -4.49 -13.08 -10.64
CA ARG A 90 -5.93 -12.84 -10.61
C ARG A 90 -6.28 -11.37 -10.43
N GLU A 91 -5.47 -10.65 -9.66
CA GLU A 91 -5.68 -9.23 -9.40
C GLU A 91 -5.01 -8.35 -10.46
N GLY A 92 -4.24 -8.91 -11.39
CA GLY A 92 -3.53 -8.16 -12.42
C GLY A 92 -2.49 -7.22 -11.82
N ARG A 93 -1.74 -7.69 -10.81
CA ARG A 93 -0.73 -6.87 -10.08
C ARG A 93 0.56 -6.64 -10.87
N ASP A 94 0.68 -7.30 -12.01
CA ASP A 94 1.69 -7.09 -13.05
C ASP A 94 1.25 -6.06 -14.11
N ASN A 95 -0.01 -5.58 -14.06
CA ASN A 95 -0.51 -4.52 -14.92
C ASN A 95 -0.35 -3.15 -14.26
N ASN A 96 -0.06 -2.13 -15.06
CA ASN A 96 -0.13 -0.74 -14.63
C ASN A 96 -1.58 -0.37 -14.29
N TYR A 97 -1.80 0.55 -13.34
CA TYR A 97 -3.10 1.12 -12.94
C TYR A 97 -3.99 0.26 -12.02
N THR A 98 -3.48 -0.86 -11.49
CA THR A 98 -4.21 -1.68 -10.51
C THR A 98 -4.15 -1.06 -9.10
N TRP A 99 -5.30 -0.93 -8.44
CA TRP A 99 -5.39 -0.35 -7.09
C TRP A 99 -4.63 -1.17 -6.05
N ALA A 100 -3.70 -0.53 -5.37
CA ALA A 100 -2.95 -1.12 -4.27
C ALA A 100 -3.69 -1.02 -2.91
N GLY A 101 -3.58 -2.06 -2.09
CA GLY A 101 -4.16 -2.16 -0.76
C GLY A 101 -3.16 -2.67 0.29
N ASP A 102 -3.66 -3.36 1.31
CA ASP A 102 -2.87 -3.75 2.48
C ASP A 102 -1.68 -4.68 2.14
N ILE A 103 -1.86 -5.61 1.20
CA ILE A 103 -0.80 -6.54 0.77
C ILE A 103 0.37 -5.77 0.14
N GLU A 104 0.07 -4.77 -0.70
CA GLU A 104 1.07 -3.90 -1.30
C GLU A 104 1.79 -3.07 -0.24
N MET A 105 1.06 -2.52 0.72
CA MET A 105 1.63 -1.74 1.80
C MET A 105 2.56 -2.58 2.68
N LEU A 106 2.14 -3.78 3.09
CA LEU A 106 2.96 -4.72 3.87
C LEU A 106 4.21 -5.16 3.10
N THR A 107 4.07 -5.49 1.82
CA THR A 107 5.21 -5.93 1.00
C THR A 107 6.24 -4.82 0.82
N LYS A 108 5.79 -3.57 0.64
CA LYS A 108 6.70 -2.42 0.48
C LYS A 108 7.37 -2.03 1.79
N ALA A 109 6.65 -2.10 2.91
CA ALA A 109 7.22 -1.91 4.23
C ALA A 109 8.38 -2.89 4.47
N ASP A 110 8.19 -4.16 4.11
CA ASP A 110 9.23 -5.18 4.21
C ASP A 110 10.39 -4.94 3.22
N LEU A 111 10.10 -4.70 1.93
CA LEU A 111 11.12 -4.43 0.89
C LEU A 111 12.04 -3.25 1.25
N LEU A 112 11.46 -2.15 1.73
CA LEU A 112 12.20 -0.94 2.06
C LEU A 112 12.76 -0.95 3.49
N ASN A 113 12.41 -1.96 4.29
CA ASN A 113 12.68 -2.02 5.72
C ASN A 113 12.24 -0.74 6.46
N VAL A 114 10.99 -0.32 6.21
CA VAL A 114 10.38 0.88 6.81
C VAL A 114 9.00 0.58 7.36
N ARG A 115 8.53 1.44 8.26
CA ARG A 115 7.14 1.42 8.72
C ARG A 115 6.28 2.32 7.83
N ILE A 116 5.29 1.73 7.16
CA ILE A 116 4.25 2.47 6.44
C ILE A 116 3.01 2.52 7.33
N SER A 117 2.31 3.66 7.33
CA SER A 117 1.06 3.84 8.09
C SER A 117 0.10 4.65 7.25
N SER A 118 -1.13 4.15 7.13
CA SER A 118 -2.25 4.88 6.53
C SER A 118 -2.98 5.65 7.63
N TYR A 119 -3.39 6.87 7.32
CA TYR A 119 -4.20 7.71 8.19
C TYR A 119 -5.43 8.14 7.41
N GLU A 120 -6.59 7.96 8.04
CA GLU A 120 -7.88 8.41 7.53
C GLU A 120 -8.34 9.56 8.43
N LEU A 121 -8.76 10.68 7.84
CA LEU A 121 -9.48 11.69 8.62
C LEU A 121 -10.80 11.07 9.04
N GLY A 122 -11.01 10.92 10.35
CA GLY A 122 -12.33 10.59 10.86
C GLY A 122 -13.33 11.66 10.43
N ASN A 123 -14.52 11.23 10.04
CA ASN A 123 -15.64 12.16 9.90
C ASN A 123 -15.95 12.68 11.30
N GLU A 124 -15.81 13.99 11.51
CA GLU A 124 -16.44 14.69 12.63
C GLU A 124 -17.97 14.65 12.49
#